data_AF-A0A3D1TVW8-F1
#
_entry.id   AF-A0A3D1TVW8-F1
#
_cell.length_a   1.000
_cell.length_b   1.000
_cell.length_c   1.000
_cell.angle_alpha   90.00
_cell.angle_beta   90.00
_cell.angle_gamma   90.00
#
_symmetry.space_group_name_H-M   'P 1'
#
loop_
_entity.id
_entity.type
_entity.pdbx_description
1 polymer ?
#
loop_
_entity_poly.entity_id
_entity_poly.type
_entity_poly.pdbx_seq_one_letter_code
_entity_poly.pdbx_strand_id
1 'polypeptide(L)'
;MAVPSGKMQESGPFARAISAEIRATLARQRLTVKGLAGMSGLSESYLGKRLRDVAPLTLNDVEAICDALGENLLAFAAAALEAARDSDQS
;
A
#
# COMPACT_ATOMS: atom_id res chain seq x y z
N MET A 1 21.91 -15.92 -5.24
CA MET A 1 20.68 -16.66 -4.90
C MET A 1 19.59 -16.16 -5.83
N ALA A 2 19.12 -16.97 -6.78
CA ALA A 2 18.14 -16.56 -7.77
C ALA A 2 16.74 -16.75 -7.20
N VAL A 3 16.02 -15.65 -6.98
CA VAL A 3 14.59 -15.73 -6.67
C VAL A 3 13.85 -16.16 -7.94
N PRO A 4 13.01 -17.20 -7.92
CA PRO A 4 12.26 -17.62 -9.09
C PRO A 4 11.31 -16.49 -9.50
N SER A 5 11.34 -16.12 -10.78
CA SER A 5 10.39 -15.18 -11.37
C SER A 5 9.03 -15.87 -11.50
N GLY A 6 8.34 -16.01 -10.38
CA GLY A 6 6.95 -16.43 -10.33
C GLY A 6 6.09 -15.34 -10.95
N LYS A 7 5.10 -15.73 -11.77
CA LYS A 7 4.05 -14.85 -12.29
C LYS A 7 3.65 -13.85 -11.18
N MET A 8 3.72 -12.54 -11.46
CA MET A 8 3.29 -11.51 -10.50
C MET A 8 1.87 -11.87 -10.04
N GLN A 9 1.76 -12.38 -8.82
CA GLN A 9 0.51 -12.82 -8.25
C GLN A 9 -0.36 -11.59 -8.01
N GLU A 10 -1.64 -11.65 -8.37
CA GLU A 10 -2.54 -10.54 -8.08
C GLU A 10 -2.61 -10.26 -6.57
N SER A 11 -2.87 -9.01 -6.22
CA SER A 11 -2.96 -8.59 -4.82
C SER A 11 -4.10 -9.34 -4.13
N GLY A 12 -3.78 -10.12 -3.09
CA GLY A 12 -4.77 -10.78 -2.23
C GLY A 12 -5.55 -9.79 -1.37
N PRO A 13 -6.59 -10.24 -0.62
CA PRO A 13 -7.49 -9.37 0.14
C PRO A 13 -6.76 -8.41 1.10
N PHE A 14 -5.77 -8.91 1.83
CA PHE A 14 -4.97 -8.08 2.74
C PHE A 14 -4.16 -7.01 2.01
N ALA A 15 -3.50 -7.37 0.90
CA ALA A 15 -2.74 -6.40 0.11
C ALA A 15 -3.63 -5.31 -0.50
N ARG A 16 -4.86 -5.66 -0.92
CA ARG A 16 -5.87 -4.71 -1.40
C ARG A 16 -6.38 -3.79 -0.28
N ALA A 17 -6.60 -4.32 0.92
CA ALA A 17 -6.97 -3.52 2.08
C ALA A 17 -5.89 -2.47 2.39
N ILE A 18 -4.62 -2.88 2.42
CA ILE A 18 -3.49 -1.97 2.61
C ILE A 18 -3.40 -0.94 1.48
N SER A 19 -3.54 -1.35 0.20
CA SER A 19 -3.48 -0.42 -0.94
C SER A 19 -4.62 0.61 -0.91
N ALA A 20 -5.80 0.21 -0.44
CA ALA A 20 -6.95 1.09 -0.23
C ALA A 20 -6.69 2.08 0.91
N GLU A 21 -6.13 1.61 2.03
CA GLU A 21 -5.79 2.47 3.16
C GLU A 21 -4.69 3.48 2.82
N ILE A 22 -3.71 3.10 2.01
CA ILE A 22 -2.70 4.04 1.49
C ILE A 22 -3.39 5.13 0.64
N ARG A 23 -4.30 4.75 -0.27
CA ARG A 23 -5.06 5.72 -1.08
C ARG A 23 -5.90 6.65 -0.20
N ALA A 24 -6.57 6.12 0.82
CA ALA A 24 -7.36 6.90 1.77
C ALA A 24 -6.47 7.88 2.56
N THR A 25 -5.31 7.43 3.02
CA THR A 25 -4.33 8.26 3.74
C THR A 25 -3.79 9.38 2.88
N LEU A 26 -3.44 9.10 1.62
CA LEU A 26 -3.01 10.13 0.67
C LEU A 26 -4.08 11.20 0.47
N ALA A 27 -5.36 10.80 0.37
CA ALA A 27 -6.48 11.74 0.28
C ALA A 27 -6.61 12.59 1.56
N ARG A 28 -6.51 11.98 2.76
CA ARG A 28 -6.58 12.67 4.05
C ARG A 28 -5.44 13.68 4.25
N GLN A 29 -4.21 13.30 3.89
CA GLN A 29 -3.02 14.14 4.01
C GLN A 29 -2.83 15.10 2.82
N ARG A 30 -3.71 15.05 1.80
CA ARG A 30 -3.61 15.82 0.55
C ARG A 30 -2.28 15.59 -0.19
N LEU A 31 -1.77 14.37 -0.13
CA LEU A 31 -0.54 13.96 -0.80
C LEU A 31 -0.84 13.30 -2.14
N THR A 32 0.08 13.45 -3.08
CA THR A 32 0.03 12.76 -4.38
C THR A 32 0.89 11.50 -4.34
N VAL A 33 0.65 10.54 -5.24
CA VAL A 33 1.51 9.36 -5.39
C VAL A 33 2.96 9.75 -5.71
N LYS A 34 3.16 10.80 -6.50
CA LYS A 34 4.48 11.39 -6.78
C LYS A 34 5.13 11.94 -5.50
N GLY A 35 4.37 12.58 -4.63
CA GLY A 35 4.84 13.05 -3.33
C GLY A 35 5.29 11.88 -2.46
N LEU A 36 4.45 10.85 -2.33
CA LEU A 36 4.78 9.62 -1.60
C LEU A 36 6.04 8.93 -2.14
N ALA A 37 6.19 8.87 -3.47
CA ALA A 37 7.37 8.32 -4.13
C ALA A 37 8.65 9.06 -3.69
N GLY A 38 8.61 10.40 -3.69
CA GLY A 38 9.74 11.22 -3.23
C GLY A 38 10.09 11.03 -1.76
N MET A 39 9.11 10.71 -0.92
CA MET A 39 9.29 10.54 0.53
C MET A 39 9.71 9.12 0.93
N SER A 40 9.17 8.09 0.28
CA SER A 40 9.45 6.68 0.58
C SER A 40 10.68 6.11 -0.14
N GLY A 41 11.25 6.85 -1.09
CA GLY A 41 12.35 6.35 -1.94
C GLY A 41 11.92 5.32 -2.99
N LEU A 42 10.61 5.04 -3.10
CA LEU A 42 10.03 4.16 -4.11
C LEU A 42 9.71 4.94 -5.38
N SER A 43 9.86 4.34 -6.55
CA SER A 43 9.48 5.02 -7.79
C SER A 43 7.96 5.17 -7.95
N GLU A 44 7.53 6.28 -8.56
CA GLU A 44 6.11 6.56 -8.81
C GLU A 44 5.43 5.46 -9.65
N SER A 45 6.10 4.97 -10.69
CA SER A 45 5.61 3.85 -11.52
C SER A 45 5.46 2.54 -10.75
N TYR A 46 6.33 2.29 -9.77
CA TYR A 46 6.27 1.10 -8.92
C TYR A 46 5.11 1.17 -7.94
N LEU A 47 4.94 2.31 -7.25
CA LEU A 47 3.79 2.59 -6.38
C LEU A 47 2.49 2.57 -7.16
N GLY A 48 2.42 3.24 -8.31
CA GLY A 48 1.21 3.33 -9.12
C GLY A 48 0.69 1.99 -9.65
N LYS A 49 1.57 1.00 -9.87
CA LYS A 49 1.12 -0.38 -10.18
C LYS A 49 0.50 -1.07 -8.97
N ARG A 50 1.12 -0.92 -7.80
CA ARG A 50 0.71 -1.55 -6.54
C ARG A 50 -0.56 -0.96 -5.95
N LEU A 51 -0.70 0.37 -5.99
CA LEU A 51 -1.89 1.08 -5.53
C LEU A 51 -3.12 0.85 -6.42
N ARG A 52 -2.94 0.29 -7.62
CA ARG A 52 -4.00 -0.19 -8.51
C ARG A 52 -4.21 -1.71 -8.41
N ASP A 53 -3.63 -2.36 -7.40
CA ASP A 53 -3.74 -3.78 -7.11
C ASP A 53 -3.17 -4.73 -8.20
N VAL A 54 -2.50 -4.17 -9.23
CA VAL A 54 -1.88 -4.91 -10.35
C VAL A 54 -0.70 -5.77 -9.89
N ALA A 55 -0.03 -5.36 -8.81
CA ALA A 55 1.05 -6.10 -8.19
C ALA A 55 0.96 -5.95 -6.66
N PRO A 56 1.36 -6.95 -5.88
CA PRO A 56 1.25 -6.91 -4.43
C PRO A 56 2.32 -6.00 -3.83
N LEU A 57 1.96 -5.34 -2.73
CA LEU A 57 2.93 -4.67 -1.86
C LEU A 57 3.71 -5.73 -1.08
N THR A 58 5.02 -5.55 -0.99
CA THR A 58 5.87 -6.29 -0.05
C THR A 58 5.83 -5.61 1.31
N LEU A 59 6.18 -6.33 2.39
CA LEU A 59 6.24 -5.72 3.72
C LEU A 59 7.24 -4.55 3.80
N ASN A 60 8.37 -4.65 3.07
CA ASN A 60 9.33 -3.55 2.97
C ASN A 60 8.72 -2.31 2.31
N ASP A 61 7.84 -2.50 1.31
CA ASP A 61 7.14 -1.38 0.68
C ASP A 61 6.21 -0.71 1.71
N VAL A 62 5.47 -1.50 2.49
CA VAL A 62 4.51 -0.99 3.48
C VAL A 62 5.24 -0.26 4.60
N GLU A 63 6.34 -0.80 5.11
CA GLU A 63 7.18 -0.15 6.13
C GLU A 63 7.69 1.21 5.64
N ALA A 64 8.29 1.27 4.45
CA ALA A 64 8.79 2.52 3.88
C ALA A 64 7.67 3.55 3.61
N ILE A 65 6.47 3.10 3.24
CA ILE A 65 5.32 3.97 3.03
C ILE A 65 4.78 4.50 4.36
N CYS A 66 4.66 3.66 5.39
CA CYS A 66 4.22 4.08 6.72
C CYS A 66 5.20 5.10 7.32
N ASP A 67 6.50 4.83 7.25
CA ASP A 67 7.54 5.77 7.72
C ASP A 67 7.45 7.11 6.99
N ALA A 68 7.27 7.08 5.66
CA ALA A 68 7.09 8.30 4.86
C ALA A 68 5.83 9.07 5.26
N LEU A 69 4.73 8.38 5.55
CA LEU A 69 3.45 8.99 5.94
C LEU A 69 3.39 9.41 7.42
N GLY A 70 4.43 9.07 8.21
CA GLY A 70 4.44 9.28 9.66
C GLY A 70 3.43 8.40 10.41
N GLU A 71 3.05 7.27 9.82
CA GLU A 71 2.03 6.36 10.36
C GLU A 71 2.69 5.17 11.06
N ASN A 72 2.08 4.69 12.14
CA ASN A 72 2.53 3.46 12.79
C ASN A 72 2.06 2.23 11.99
N LEU A 73 2.99 1.35 11.59
CA LEU A 73 2.71 0.18 10.76
C LEU A 73 1.57 -0.72 11.29
N LEU A 74 1.57 -1.03 12.59
CA LEU A 74 0.58 -1.95 13.18
C LEU A 74 -0.80 -1.30 13.25
N ALA A 75 -0.85 -0.02 13.67
CA ALA A 75 -2.10 0.73 13.70
C ALA A 75 -2.68 0.92 12.29
N PHE A 76 -1.81 1.17 11.31
CA PHE A 76 -2.18 1.32 9.90
C PHE A 76 -2.78 0.03 9.32
N ALA A 77 -2.13 -1.12 9.58
CA ALA A 77 -2.63 -2.41 9.13
C ALA A 77 -3.98 -2.78 9.79
N ALA A 78 -4.16 -2.46 11.07
CA ALA A 78 -5.44 -2.65 11.74
C ALA A 78 -6.55 -1.77 11.13
N ALA A 79 -6.29 -0.48 10.90
CA ALA A 79 -7.24 0.42 10.26
C ALA A 79 -7.65 -0.06 8.85
N ALA A 80 -6.68 -0.52 8.07
CA ALA A 80 -6.93 -1.07 6.73
C ALA A 80 -7.88 -2.29 6.77
N LEU A 81 -7.68 -3.20 7.73
CA LEU A 81 -8.52 -4.38 7.90
C LEU A 81 -9.94 -4.02 8.32
N GLU A 82 -10.09 -3.11 9.28
CA GLU A 82 -11.42 -2.69 9.74
C GLU A 82 -12.18 -1.94 8.63
N ALA A 83 -11.52 -1.05 7.89
CA ALA A 83 -12.13 -0.37 6.73
C ALA A 83 -12.56 -1.36 5.63
N ALA A 84 -11.77 -2.43 5.40
CA ALA A 84 -12.14 -3.47 4.45
C ALA A 84 -13.36 -4.28 4.89
N ARG A 85 -13.55 -4.49 6.20
CA ARG A 85 -14.72 -5.20 6.76
C ARG A 85 -16.00 -4.36 6.67
N ASP A 86 -15.90 -3.04 6.84
CA ASP A 86 -17.05 -2.13 6.69
C ASP A 86 -17.52 -2.03 5.23
N SER A 87 -16.56 -2.10 4.29
CA SER A 87 -16.83 -2.06 2.85
C SER A 87 -17.57 -3.29 2.33
N ASP A 88 -17.41 -4.45 2.97
CA ASP A 88 -18.05 -5.73 2.59
C ASP A 88 -19.49 -5.85 3.14
N GLN A 89 -19.86 -4.99 4.10
CA GLN A 89 -21.17 -4.96 4.75
C GLN A 89 -22.13 -3.91 4.16
N SER A 90 -21.66 -3.07 3.22
CA SER A 90 -22.41 -1.94 2.66
C SER A 90 -22.97 -2.23 1.26
#